data_AF-A0A2N2YG67-F1
#
_entry.id   AF-A0A2N2YG67-F1
#
_cell.length_a   1.000
_cell.length_b   1.000
_cell.length_c   1.000
_cell.angle_alpha   90.00
_cell.angle_beta   90.00
_cell.angle_gamma   90.00
#
_symmetry.space_group_name_H-M   'P 1'
#
loop_
_entity.id
_entity.type
_entity.pdbx_description
1 polymer ?
#
loop_
_entity_poly.entity_id
_entity_poly.type
_entity_poly.pdbx_seq_one_letter_code
_entity_poly.pdbx_strand_id
1 'polypeptide(L)' 'RYQLSIIETYLPQQMSEEEILKHVKRIITELGATSVKDMGKVMQAASKELAGKADNKTISVAIKQTLGL' A
#
# COMPACT_ATOMS: atom_id res chain seq x y z
N ARG A 1 -5.38 -36.10 -6.84
CA ARG A 1 -4.65 -34.90 -6.37
C ARG A 1 -5.14 -33.72 -7.21
N TYR A 2 -6.04 -32.90 -6.68
CA TYR A 2 -6.61 -31.77 -7.40
C TYR A 2 -5.66 -30.57 -7.30
N GLN A 3 -5.29 -30.02 -8.44
CA GLN A 3 -4.40 -28.86 -8.58
C GLN A 3 -5.19 -27.60 -8.17
N LEU A 4 -4.68 -26.89 -7.16
CA LEU A 4 -5.22 -25.63 -6.62
C LEU A 4 -4.84 -24.44 -7.52
N SER A 5 -5.21 -24.46 -8.79
CA SER A 5 -4.75 -23.45 -9.76
C SER A 5 -5.88 -22.87 -10.59
N ILE A 6 -7.02 -22.55 -9.97
CA ILE A 6 -8.15 -21.91 -10.64
C ILE A 6 -8.89 -21.01 -9.64
N ILE A 7 -8.34 -19.85 -9.22
CA ILE A 7 -9.06 -18.56 -9.00
C ILE A 7 -8.03 -17.41 -8.90
N GLU A 8 -7.16 -17.20 -9.90
CA GLU A 8 -6.31 -15.98 -9.98
C GLU A 8 -6.80 -14.99 -11.05
N THR A 9 -8.06 -15.08 -11.48
CA THR A 9 -8.57 -14.35 -12.66
C THR A 9 -9.53 -13.21 -12.33
N TYR A 10 -9.49 -12.65 -11.12
CA TYR A 10 -10.36 -11.52 -10.75
C TYR A 10 -9.70 -10.39 -9.95
N LEU A 11 -8.44 -10.53 -9.55
CA LEU A 11 -7.70 -9.42 -8.95
C LEU A 11 -6.78 -8.80 -10.01
N PRO A 12 -6.87 -7.47 -10.26
CA PRO A 12 -5.83 -6.78 -11.00
C PRO A 12 -4.47 -7.17 -10.43
N GLN A 13 -3.47 -7.31 -11.31
CA GLN A 13 -2.11 -7.66 -10.92
C GLN A 13 -1.69 -6.74 -9.76
N GLN A 14 -1.52 -7.31 -8.57
CA GLN A 14 -1.14 -6.51 -7.42
C GLN A 14 0.24 -5.91 -7.68
N MET A 15 0.40 -4.64 -7.35
CA MET A 15 1.69 -3.97 -7.41
C MET A 15 2.69 -4.70 -6.52
N SER A 16 3.95 -4.68 -6.94
CA SER A 16 5.03 -5.21 -6.12
C SER A 16 5.20 -4.37 -4.85
N GLU A 17 5.73 -4.98 -3.79
CA GLU A 17 6.03 -4.29 -2.53
C GLU A 17 6.97 -3.09 -2.75
N GLU A 18 7.94 -3.22 -3.65
CA GLU A 18 8.87 -2.14 -4.00
C GLU A 18 8.17 -0.93 -4.62
N GLU A 19 7.20 -1.16 -5.50
CA GLU A 19 6.41 -0.08 -6.09
C GLU A 19 5.52 0.57 -5.04
N ILE A 20 4.84 -0.21 -4.20
CA ILE A 20 4.02 0.30 -3.10
C ILE A 20 4.87 1.20 -2.19
N LEU A 21 6.08 0.79 -1.83
CA LEU A 21 7.01 1.58 -1.02
C LEU A 21 7.39 2.90 -1.70
N LYS A 22 7.62 2.90 -3.02
CA LYS A 22 7.90 4.14 -3.77
C LYS A 22 6.72 5.12 -3.73
N HIS A 23 5.50 4.61 -3.95
CA HIS A 23 4.29 5.42 -3.89
C HIS A 23 4.06 5.98 -2.49
N VAL A 24 4.19 5.14 -1.46
CA VAL A 24 4.04 5.54 -0.06
C VAL A 24 5.06 6.60 0.34
N LYS A 25 6.34 6.43 -0.03
CA LYS A 25 7.39 7.44 0.22
C LYS A 25 7.03 8.78 -0.42
N ARG A 26 6.60 8.77 -1.69
CA ARG A 26 6.19 9.99 -2.40
C ARG A 26 5.03 10.68 -1.68
N ILE A 27 3.99 9.94 -1.31
CA ILE A 27 2.83 10.48 -0.58
C ILE A 27 3.25 11.06 0.77
N ILE A 28 4.11 10.37 1.52
CA ILE A 28 4.63 10.87 2.80
C ILE A 28 5.38 12.20 2.60
N THR A 29 6.24 12.30 1.59
CA THR A 29 6.95 13.53 1.25
C THR A 29 5.99 14.66 0.85
N GLU A 30 5.01 14.39 -0.03
CA GLU A 30 4.04 15.38 -0.49
C GLU A 30 3.15 15.91 0.63
N LEU A 31 2.81 15.05 1.59
CA LEU A 31 1.97 15.41 2.73
C LEU A 31 2.76 16.02 3.88
N GLY A 32 4.09 16.01 3.83
CA GLY A 32 4.97 16.43 4.94
C GLY A 32 4.80 15.55 6.17
N ALA A 33 4.39 14.29 5.99
CA ALA A 33 4.08 13.39 7.09
C ALA A 33 5.37 12.94 7.79
N THR A 34 5.46 13.15 9.09
CA THR A 34 6.65 12.79 9.88
C THR A 34 6.31 12.03 11.16
N SER A 35 5.02 11.86 11.46
CA SER A 35 4.58 11.28 12.73
C SER A 35 3.38 10.35 12.57
N VAL A 36 3.11 9.57 13.61
CA VAL A 36 1.90 8.73 13.73
C VAL A 36 0.61 9.53 13.54
N LYS A 37 0.61 10.83 13.91
CA LYS A 37 -0.56 11.70 13.75
C LYS A 37 -0.91 11.91 12.29
N ASP A 38 0.08 11.84 11.40
CA ASP A 38 -0.09 11.99 9.96
C ASP A 38 -0.50 10.67 9.28
N MET A 39 -0.37 9.53 9.99
CA MET A 39 -0.67 8.21 9.45
C MET A 39 -2.08 8.14 8.87
N GLY A 40 -3.09 8.72 9.53
CA GLY A 40 -4.46 8.71 9.04
C GLY A 40 -4.59 9.42 7.68
N LYS A 41 -3.89 10.53 7.50
CA LYS A 41 -3.86 11.32 6.26
C LYS A 41 -3.12 10.57 5.14
N VAL A 42 -1.97 9.97 5.47
CA VAL A 42 -1.17 9.16 4.53
C VAL A 42 -1.96 7.92 4.09
N MET A 43 -2.61 7.22 5.03
CA MET A 43 -3.47 6.07 4.73
C MET A 43 -4.60 6.46 3.78
N GLN A 44 -5.30 7.56 4.05
CA GLN A 44 -6.39 8.03 3.18
C GLN A 44 -5.91 8.30 1.75
N ALA A 45 -4.78 9.00 1.59
CA ALA A 45 -4.20 9.30 0.28
C ALA A 45 -3.73 8.03 -0.45
N ALA A 46 -2.98 7.16 0.25
CA ALA A 46 -2.43 5.93 -0.32
C ALA A 46 -3.52 4.93 -0.69
N SER A 47 -4.52 4.70 0.16
CA SER A 47 -5.66 3.82 -0.15
C SER A 47 -6.46 4.31 -1.36
N LYS A 48 -6.58 5.63 -1.55
CA LYS A 48 -7.26 6.20 -2.72
C LYS A 48 -6.44 6.01 -4.01
N GLU A 49 -5.14 6.25 -3.94
CA GLU A 49 -4.25 6.16 -5.11
C GLU A 49 -3.97 4.72 -5.55
N LEU A 50 -3.83 3.82 -4.57
CA LEU A 50 -3.50 2.41 -4.77
C LEU A 50 -4.75 1.51 -4.75
N ALA A 51 -5.96 2.10 -4.79
CA ALA A 51 -7.22 1.37 -4.83
C ALA A 51 -7.23 0.36 -6.00
N GLY A 52 -7.46 -0.91 -5.68
CA GLY A 52 -7.47 -2.01 -6.66
C GLY A 52 -6.10 -2.42 -7.19
N LYS A 53 -5.01 -1.77 -6.75
CA LYS A 53 -3.62 -2.10 -7.09
C LYS A 53 -2.84 -2.69 -5.92
N ALA A 54 -3.21 -2.34 -4.70
CA ALA A 54 -2.72 -2.93 -3.46
C ALA A 54 -3.85 -3.01 -2.44
N ASP A 55 -3.79 -3.99 -1.54
CA ASP A 55 -4.74 -4.08 -0.43
C ASP A 55 -4.35 -3.14 0.73
N ASN A 56 -5.34 -2.74 1.53
CA ASN A 56 -5.15 -1.80 2.63
C ASN A 56 -4.17 -2.30 3.71
N LYS A 57 -4.03 -3.62 3.88
CA LYS A 57 -3.09 -4.19 4.86
C LYS A 57 -1.66 -3.98 4.37
N THR A 58 -1.37 -4.28 3.11
CA THR A 58 -0.05 -4.06 2.49
C THR A 58 0.32 -2.57 2.50
N ILE A 59 -0.61 -1.68 2.16
CA ILE A 59 -0.42 -0.22 2.26
C ILE A 59 -0.07 0.21 3.69
N SER A 60 -0.78 -0.31 4.69
CA SER A 60 -0.52 0.02 6.10
C SER A 60 0.86 -0.40 6.57
N VAL A 61 1.32 -1.59 6.17
CA VAL A 61 2.66 -2.08 6.49
C VAL A 61 3.72 -1.18 5.86
N ALA A 62 3.58 -0.84 4.59
CA ALA A 62 4.52 0.03 3.88
C ALA A 62 4.63 1.43 4.51
N ILE A 63 3.52 2.01 4.98
CA ILE A 63 3.51 3.33 5.65
C ILE A 63 4.24 3.26 6.99
N LYS A 64 3.98 2.22 7.81
CA LYS A 64 4.65 2.02 9.09
C LYS A 64 6.16 1.88 8.90
N GLN A 65 6.58 1.03 7.96
CA GLN A 65 7.99 0.86 7.60
C GLN A 65 8.63 2.18 7.17
N THR A 66 7.92 3.00 6.39
CA THR A 66 8.47 4.27 5.89
C THR A 66 8.57 5.34 6.98
N LEU A 67 7.65 5.35 7.95
CA LEU A 67 7.68 6.26 9.09
C LEU A 67 8.55 5.76 10.25
N GLY A 68 9.10 4.54 10.17
CA GLY A 68 9.93 3.94 11.22
C GLY A 68 9.14 3.48 12.45
N LEU A 69 7.89 3.05 12.26
CA LEU A 69 6.94 2.62 13.29
C LEU A 69 6.75 1.10 13.35
#